data_AF-A0A6I5NPT9-F1
#
_entry.id   AF-A0A6I5NPT9-F1
#
_cell.length_a   1.000
_cell.length_b   1.000
_cell.length_c   1.000
_cell.angle_alpha   90.00
_cell.angle_beta   90.00
_cell.angle_gamma   90.00
#
_symmetry.space_group_name_H-M   'P 1'
#
loop_
_entity.id
_entity.type
_entity.pdbx_description
1 polymer ?
#
loop_
_entity_poly.entity_id
_entity_poly.type
_entity_poly.pdbx_seq_one_letter_code
_entity_poly.pdbx_strand_id
1 'polypeptide(L)' 'MTNLDRSVVQFRIELMLKYLERLQRMADITLNDYLADFDKQLIVERLLQLLVEAASDINAYLLVEIHGRTPESYF' A
#
# COMPACT_ATOMS: atom_id res chain seq x y z
N MET A 1 -2.84 22.07 18.92
CA MET A 1 -3.99 21.33 18.36
C MET A 1 -3.47 20.62 17.12
N THR A 2 -3.59 19.30 17.08
CA THR A 2 -3.20 18.48 15.95
C THR A 2 -4.14 18.79 14.78
N ASN A 3 -3.64 19.39 13.70
CA ASN A 3 -4.41 19.62 12.47
C ASN A 3 -4.25 18.40 11.56
N LEU A 4 -4.82 17.28 12.00
CA LEU A 4 -4.86 16.07 11.19
C LEU A 4 -5.79 16.28 10.00
N ASP A 5 -5.21 16.41 8.81
CA ASP A 5 -5.94 16.39 7.56
C ASP A 5 -6.31 14.94 7.22
N ARG A 6 -7.56 14.59 7.52
CA ARG A 6 -8.12 13.26 7.26
C ARG A 6 -8.15 12.91 5.77
N SER A 7 -8.15 13.91 4.88
CA SER A 7 -8.22 13.68 3.44
C SER A 7 -6.97 12.95 2.92
N VAL A 8 -5.80 13.21 3.51
CA VAL A 8 -4.53 12.54 3.18
C VAL A 8 -4.61 11.05 3.45
N VAL A 9 -5.12 10.67 4.62
CA VAL A 9 -5.28 9.26 5.01
C VAL A 9 -6.37 8.60 4.17
N GLN A 10 -7.50 9.27 3.97
CA GLN A 10 -8.61 8.75 3.17
C GLN A 10 -8.18 8.45 1.73
N PHE A 11 -7.48 9.39 1.08
CA PHE A 11 -6.99 9.21 -0.28
C PHE A 11 -6.08 7.98 -0.41
N ARG A 12 -5.17 7.77 0.56
CA ARG A 12 -4.29 6.60 0.57
C ARG A 12 -5.06 5.29 0.77
N ILE A 13 -6.06 5.28 1.65
CA ILE A 13 -6.94 4.11 1.83
C ILE A 13 -7.69 3.80 0.52
N GLU A 14 -8.21 4.81 -0.17
CA GLU A 14 -8.89 4.62 -1.47
C GLU A 14 -7.95 4.04 -2.53
N LEU A 15 -6.68 4.44 -2.56
CA LEU A 15 -5.67 3.82 -3.42
C LEU A 15 -5.40 2.36 -3.04
N MET A 16 -5.23 2.07 -1.75
CA MET A 16 -5.02 0.70 -1.27
C MET A 16 -6.18 -0.22 -1.64
N LEU A 17 -7.43 0.25 -1.51
CA LEU A 17 -8.61 -0.51 -1.93
C LEU A 17 -8.57 -0.85 -3.43
N LYS A 18 -8.21 0.11 -4.29
CA LYS A 18 -8.04 -0.15 -5.73
C LYS A 18 -6.96 -1.19 -6.03
N TYR A 19 -5.86 -1.17 -5.27
CA TYR A 19 -4.79 -2.16 -5.44
C TYR A 19 -5.23 -3.55 -4.97
N LEU A 20 -5.90 -3.64 -3.83
CA LEU A 20 -6.47 -4.89 -3.30
C LEU A 20 -7.50 -5.48 -4.26
N GLU A 21 -8.40 -4.68 -4.82
CA GLU A 21 -9.36 -5.15 -5.83
C GLU A 21 -8.67 -5.76 -7.05
N ARG A 22 -7.52 -5.20 -7.46
CA ARG A 22 -6.76 -5.74 -8.59
C ARG A 22 -6.00 -7.01 -8.22
N LEU A 23 -5.45 -7.07 -7.02
CA LEU A 23 -4.78 -8.25 -6.49
C LEU A 23 -5.76 -9.41 -6.29
N GLN A 24 -6.98 -9.13 -5.84
CA GLN A 24 -8.04 -10.12 -5.64
C GLN A 24 -8.41 -10.86 -6.94
N ARG A 25 -8.36 -10.17 -8.09
CA ARG A 25 -8.57 -10.80 -9.41
C ARG A 25 -7.50 -11.83 -9.79
N MET A 26 -6.39 -11.86 -9.04
CA MET A 26 -5.26 -12.76 -9.26
C MET A 26 -5.18 -13.84 -8.17
N ALA A 27 -6.13 -13.87 -7.22
CA ALA A 27 -6.10 -14.77 -6.06
C ALA A 27 -6.24 -16.26 -6.43
N ASP A 28 -6.95 -16.57 -7.52
CA ASP A 28 -7.22 -17.96 -7.94
C ASP A 28 -6.19 -18.52 -8.94
N ILE A 29 -5.12 -17.77 -9.22
CA ILE A 29 -4.06 -18.20 -10.14
C ILE A 29 -3.27 -19.33 -9.50
N THR A 30 -3.05 -20.41 -10.24
CA THR A 30 -2.20 -21.51 -9.75
C THR A 30 -0.74 -21.08 -9.69
N LEU A 31 0.05 -21.69 -8.80
CA LEU A 31 1.48 -21.39 -8.72
C LEU A 31 2.20 -21.57 -10.06
N ASN A 32 1.84 -22.61 -10.83
CA ASN A 32 2.44 -22.87 -12.13
C ASN A 32 2.12 -21.77 -13.14
N ASP A 33 0.86 -21.31 -13.18
CA ASP A 33 0.43 -20.24 -14.09
C ASP A 33 1.04 -18.88 -13.71
N TYR A 34 1.30 -18.66 -12.43
CA TYR A 34 1.99 -17.47 -11.93
C TYR A 34 3.48 -17.49 -12.33
N LEU A 35 4.17 -18.61 -12.08
CA LEU A 35 5.60 -18.76 -12.38
C LEU A 35 5.88 -18.77 -13.90
N ALA A 36 4.91 -19.20 -14.71
CA ALA A 36 5.01 -19.19 -16.16
C ALA A 36 4.80 -17.81 -16.82
N ASP A 37 4.34 -16.81 -16.07
CA ASP A 37 3.98 -15.49 -16.60
C ASP A 37 4.66 -14.37 -15.80
N PHE A 38 5.75 -13.83 -16.37
CA PHE A 38 6.54 -12.78 -15.73
C PHE A 38 5.78 -11.45 -15.63
N ASP A 39 4.89 -11.14 -16.57
CA ASP A 39 4.10 -9.90 -16.50
C ASP A 39 3.12 -9.95 -15.31
N LYS A 40 2.51 -11.12 -15.06
CA LYS A 40 1.70 -11.32 -13.85
C LYS A 40 2.51 -11.16 -12.57
N GLN A 41 3.74 -11.67 -12.54
CA GLN A 41 4.65 -11.50 -11.40
C GLN A 41 4.91 -10.02 -11.12
N LEU A 42 5.32 -9.26 -12.14
CA LEU A 42 5.57 -7.82 -12.01
C LEU A 42 4.33 -7.05 -11.55
N ILE A 43 3.14 -7.41 -12.05
CA ILE A 43 1.89 -6.78 -11.61
C ILE A 43 1.63 -7.05 -10.13
N VAL A 44 1.72 -8.31 -9.70
CA VAL A 44 1.49 -8.70 -8.30
C VAL A 44 2.50 -8.03 -7.37
N GLU A 45 3.79 -8.13 -7.71
CA GLU A 45 4.88 -7.52 -6.95
C GLU A 45 4.68 -6.00 -6.81
N ARG A 46 4.33 -5.32 -7.90
CA ARG A 46 4.08 -3.87 -7.85
C ARG A 46 2.87 -3.50 -7.00
N LEU A 47 1.79 -4.27 -7.06
CA LEU A 47 0.60 -4.04 -6.23
C LEU A 47 0.93 -4.24 -4.74
N LEU A 48 1.69 -5.27 -4.39
CA LEU A 48 2.14 -5.52 -3.02
C LEU A 48 3.06 -4.40 -2.53
N GLN A 49 4.02 -3.97 -3.34
CA GLN A 49 4.89 -2.84 -3.01
C GLN A 49 4.07 -1.57 -2.73
N LEU A 50 3.15 -1.21 -3.62
CA LEU A 50 2.31 -0.02 -3.47
C LEU A 50 1.42 -0.06 -2.23
N LEU A 51 0.95 -1.25 -1.83
CA LEU A 51 0.17 -1.43 -0.59
C LEU A 51 1.02 -1.16 0.65
N VAL A 52 2.24 -1.70 0.70
CA VAL A 52 3.17 -1.50 1.82
C VAL A 52 3.62 -0.05 1.89
N GLU A 53 3.95 0.56 0.75
CA GLU A 53 4.31 1.99 0.65
C GLU A 53 3.17 2.86 1.19
N ALA A 54 1.94 2.70 0.68
CA ALA A 54 0.78 3.50 1.11
C ALA A 54 0.48 3.37 2.61
N ALA A 55 0.61 2.16 3.18
CA ALA A 55 0.44 1.94 4.61
C ALA A 55 1.55 2.61 5.43
N SER A 56 2.81 2.51 4.99
CA SER A 56 3.96 3.14 5.64
C SER A 56 3.84 4.65 5.64
N ASP A 57 3.39 5.21 4.52
CA ASP A 57 3.08 6.62 4.30
C ASP A 57 2.01 7.14 5.26
N ILE A 58 0.92 6.38 5.48
CA ILE A 58 -0.11 6.69 6.47
C ILE A 58 0.51 6.71 7.87
N ASN A 59 1.29 5.68 8.22
CA ASN A 59 1.93 5.58 9.53
C ASN A 59 2.87 6.77 9.80
N ALA A 60 3.71 7.12 8.82
CA ALA A 60 4.62 8.26 8.92
C ALA A 60 3.87 9.58 9.11
N TYR A 61 2.80 9.80 8.33
CA TYR A 61 1.96 10.98 8.47
C TYR A 61 1.33 11.07 9.87
N LEU A 62 0.74 9.97 10.36
CA LEU A 62 0.13 9.93 11.68
C LEU A 62 1.14 10.16 12.82
N LEU A 63 2.34 9.59 12.72
CA LEU A 63 3.40 9.78 13.72
C LEU A 63 3.86 11.24 13.78
N VAL A 64 4.05 11.88 12.63
CA VAL A 64 4.46 13.29 12.56
C VAL A 64 3.36 14.19 13.10
N GLU A 65 2.11 14.01 12.67
CA GLU A 65 1.02 14.87 13.11
C GLU A 65 0.71 14.68 14.61
N ILE A 66 0.56 13.44 15.07
CA ILE A 66 0.13 13.16 16.46
C ILE A 66 1.25 13.36 17.47
N HIS A 67 2.48 12.97 17.11
CA HIS A 67 3.60 12.90 18.05
C HIS A 67 4.76 13.83 17.71
N GLY A 68 4.73 14.53 16.57
CA GLY A 68 5.84 15.37 16.13
C GLY A 68 7.11 14.57 15.83
N ARG A 69 6.97 13.25 15.54
CA ARG A 69 8.10 12.34 15.34
C ARG A 69 8.14 11.84 13.92
N THR A 70 9.29 12.00 13.28
CA THR A 70 9.60 11.34 12.02
C THR A 70 10.06 9.91 12.32
N PRO A 71 9.53 8.88 11.65
CA PRO A 71 10.01 7.52 11.82
C PRO A 71 11.49 7.39 11.40
N GLU A 72 12.28 6.65 12.19
CA GLU A 72 13.72 6.41 11.93
C GLU A 72 13.95 5.25 10.94
N SER A 73 12.91 4.47 10.63
CA SER A 73 12.98 3.35 9.69
C SER A 73 11.67 3.18 8.92
N TYR A 74 11.75 2.40 7.84
CA TYR A 74 10.76 2.22 6.78
C TYR A 74 10.56 3.47 5.91
N PHE A 75 11.49 3.60 4.94
CA PHE A 75 11.35 4.32 3.67
C PHE A 75 11.47 3.30 2.54
#